data_AF-A0AAN1HMR7-F1
#
_entry.id   AF-A0AAN1HMR7-F1
#
_cell.length_a   1.000
_cell.length_b   1.000
_cell.length_c   1.000
_cell.angle_alpha   90.00
_cell.angle_beta   90.00
_cell.angle_gamma   90.00
#
_symmetry.space_group_name_H-M   'P 1'
#
loop_
_entity.id
_entity.type
_entity.pdbx_description
1 polymer ?
#
loop_
_entity_poly.entity_id
_entity_poly.type
_entity_poly.pdbx_seq_one_letter_code
_entity_poly.pdbx_strand_id
1 'polypeptide(L)'
;MPDNDPTHNSHQSSTFGHHVRMQDNTASPLAPPSPLPKRRNSVLRLYDAPLYRDWAFWNTAGWGLIAGISIPTTPSTEPSPLPPWLDTLLAIVIIVATLGVIPVWLRLVIRRWRWRRRRQSPRYDVPAASARPSDSPRPSSPSSSPATPHWAGSDRTDGVDHVESIERSVAPSELLADARSALPHPVARAVRALQQAYTPKEKYEALLDAAETLAITVSVTAAALLHGRVESSSGGQELWQGIGRRNLSVLRKAYLGRGVMFGTWTTWLDKLRALAADHPDLVVGLHHALQDTPDDPGIVGHLNALREERNRAAHGNKPKSQPESALRVAECTHHFERAVAKAQFLKSIPWLFTVSCVYQPRTRTFDVVAEDAMGDHPDFERRTFTWARPVGNELFYLLGPEGPVSLSPFVANLFCSQCQQMEVCYAYKVHKSSGTAIFKSFGRGHEIVAPTIGDDIRALPDQG
;
A
#
# COMPACT_ATOMS: atom_id res chain seq x y z
N MET A 1 -23.17 -24.80 62.86
CA MET A 1 -24.21 -25.58 63.56
C MET A 1 -24.53 -24.91 64.88
N PRO A 2 -25.79 -24.52 65.12
CA PRO A 2 -26.70 -23.77 64.24
C PRO A 2 -27.08 -22.42 64.91
N ASP A 3 -27.28 -21.33 64.18
CA ASP A 3 -28.38 -20.95 63.26
C ASP A 3 -29.59 -20.32 63.98
N ASN A 4 -29.68 -19.00 63.83
CA ASN A 4 -30.89 -18.18 64.01
C ASN A 4 -31.20 -17.56 62.64
N ASP A 5 -32.35 -17.88 62.06
CA ASP A 5 -33.33 -16.88 61.61
C ASP A 5 -34.53 -17.53 60.90
N PRO A 6 -35.76 -17.13 61.26
CA PRO A 6 -36.93 -17.31 60.41
C PRO A 6 -37.36 -15.97 59.80
N THR A 7 -37.86 -15.98 58.56
CA THR A 7 -39.21 -15.48 58.22
C THR A 7 -39.40 -15.35 56.71
N HIS A 8 -40.59 -15.77 56.31
CA HIS A 8 -41.13 -15.84 54.96
C HIS A 8 -42.40 -14.96 54.92
N ASN A 9 -42.80 -14.55 53.70
CA ASN A 9 -44.02 -13.82 53.29
C ASN A 9 -43.76 -12.35 52.93
N SER A 10 -44.31 -11.78 51.86
CA SER A 10 -45.40 -12.20 50.97
C SER A 10 -45.43 -11.34 49.70
N HIS A 11 -45.94 -11.95 48.64
CA HIS A 11 -46.36 -11.38 47.35
C HIS A 11 -47.18 -10.10 47.44
N GLN A 12 -46.91 -9.15 46.53
CA GLN A 12 -47.94 -8.29 45.95
C GLN A 12 -47.72 -8.14 44.44
N SER A 13 -48.72 -8.58 43.69
CA SER A 13 -48.93 -8.33 42.27
C SER A 13 -49.78 -7.07 42.11
N SER A 14 -49.40 -6.14 41.24
CA SER A 14 -50.33 -5.13 40.72
C SER A 14 -50.25 -5.02 39.20
N THR A 15 -51.32 -5.46 38.57
CA THR A 15 -51.75 -5.22 37.20
C THR A 15 -52.02 -3.72 36.97
N PHE A 16 -51.51 -3.15 35.89
CA PHE A 16 -52.07 -1.94 35.27
C PHE A 16 -52.06 -2.06 33.75
N GLY A 17 -53.22 -1.77 33.17
CA GLY A 17 -53.54 -1.96 31.77
C GLY A 17 -53.25 -0.76 30.86
N HIS A 18 -53.38 -1.07 29.57
CA HIS A 18 -53.36 -0.23 28.38
C HIS A 18 -53.92 1.19 28.50
N HIS A 19 -53.19 2.19 27.99
CA HIS A 19 -53.32 2.76 26.63
C HIS A 19 -52.69 4.17 26.66
N VAL A 20 -51.76 4.47 25.75
CA VAL A 20 -51.71 5.71 24.95
C VAL A 20 -50.59 5.53 23.92
N ARG A 21 -50.99 5.75 22.67
CA ARG A 21 -50.22 5.61 21.44
C ARG A 21 -49.58 6.97 21.18
N MET A 22 -48.27 7.12 21.41
CA MET A 22 -47.46 8.21 20.87
C MET A 22 -46.43 7.58 19.94
N GLN A 23 -46.62 7.81 18.63
CA GLN A 23 -45.61 7.53 17.62
C GLN A 23 -44.54 8.62 17.70
N ASP A 24 -43.53 8.40 18.52
CA ASP A 24 -42.27 9.11 18.40
C ASP A 24 -41.43 8.42 17.33
N ASN A 25 -41.27 9.09 16.18
CA ASN A 25 -40.28 8.76 15.16
C ASN A 25 -38.88 9.00 15.75
N THR A 26 -38.36 8.02 16.48
CA THR A 26 -36.94 7.97 16.83
C THR A 26 -36.15 7.67 15.56
N ALA A 27 -35.58 8.72 14.96
CA ALA A 27 -34.48 8.60 14.03
C ALA A 27 -33.38 7.75 14.67
N SER A 28 -32.98 6.69 13.97
CA SER A 28 -31.99 5.72 14.42
C SER A 28 -30.66 6.41 14.80
N PRO A 29 -30.11 6.23 16.01
CA PRO A 29 -28.88 6.91 16.48
C PRO A 29 -27.59 6.37 15.84
N LEU A 30 -27.69 5.59 14.75
CA LEU A 30 -26.57 4.95 14.05
C LEU A 30 -26.32 5.51 12.64
N ALA A 31 -27.01 6.58 12.24
CA ALA A 31 -26.69 7.25 10.98
C ALA A 31 -25.46 8.17 11.17
N PRO A 32 -24.37 7.98 10.41
CA PRO A 32 -23.25 8.90 10.45
C PRO A 32 -23.71 10.32 10.11
N PRO A 33 -23.13 11.37 10.73
CA PRO A 33 -23.53 12.74 10.48
C PRO A 33 -23.42 13.02 8.98
N SER A 34 -24.51 13.54 8.40
CA SER A 34 -24.53 13.96 7.01
C SER A 34 -23.37 14.92 6.75
N PRO A 35 -22.53 14.67 5.72
CA PRO A 35 -21.30 15.42 5.51
C PRO A 35 -21.62 16.91 5.39
N LEU A 36 -20.91 17.71 6.19
CA LEU A 36 -21.05 19.16 6.17
C LEU A 36 -20.96 19.68 4.73
N PRO A 37 -21.90 20.54 4.28
CA PRO A 37 -21.91 21.02 2.92
C PRO A 37 -20.60 21.75 2.64
N LYS A 38 -19.77 21.15 1.78
CA LYS A 38 -18.49 21.69 1.31
C LYS A 38 -18.70 23.13 0.88
N ARG A 39 -18.10 24.10 1.59
CA ARG A 39 -18.15 25.55 1.27
C ARG A 39 -17.85 25.71 -0.22
N ARG A 40 -18.88 25.98 -1.01
CA ARG A 40 -18.74 26.26 -2.44
C ARG A 40 -18.17 27.66 -2.55
N ASN A 41 -16.92 27.78 -3.00
CA ASN A 41 -16.40 29.07 -3.43
C ASN A 41 -17.31 29.60 -4.56
N SER A 42 -17.93 30.75 -4.31
CA SER A 42 -19.01 31.34 -5.08
C SER A 42 -18.53 32.24 -6.24
N VAL A 43 -17.22 32.31 -6.50
CA VAL A 43 -16.71 33.08 -7.63
C VAL A 43 -16.83 32.24 -8.90
N LEU A 44 -17.97 32.38 -9.57
CA LEU A 44 -18.28 31.94 -10.94
C LEU A 44 -18.20 30.43 -11.25
N ARG A 45 -17.94 29.54 -10.28
CA ARG A 45 -17.75 28.08 -10.48
C ARG A 45 -16.73 27.72 -11.57
N LEU A 46 -15.86 28.66 -11.93
CA LEU A 46 -14.89 28.48 -13.00
C LEU A 46 -13.60 27.79 -12.50
N TYR A 47 -13.29 27.94 -11.21
CA TYR A 47 -12.07 27.44 -10.59
C TYR A 47 -12.38 26.35 -9.57
N ASP A 48 -11.61 25.26 -9.62
CA ASP A 48 -11.83 24.03 -8.84
C ASP A 48 -11.15 24.07 -7.46
N ALA A 49 -10.30 25.07 -7.22
CA ALA A 49 -9.55 25.29 -5.99
C ALA A 49 -9.68 26.76 -5.51
N PRO A 50 -9.26 27.09 -4.27
CA PRO A 50 -9.07 28.48 -3.86
C PRO A 50 -8.16 29.22 -4.86
N LEU A 51 -8.48 30.47 -5.20
CA LEU A 51 -7.83 31.22 -6.29
C LEU A 51 -6.29 31.22 -6.21
N TYR A 52 -5.73 31.35 -5.00
CA TYR A 52 -4.28 31.36 -4.78
C TYR A 52 -3.60 30.02 -5.12
N ARG A 53 -4.35 28.93 -5.22
CA ARG A 53 -3.84 27.57 -5.47
C ARG A 53 -4.25 27.00 -6.82
N ASP A 54 -5.09 27.70 -7.59
CA ASP A 54 -5.51 27.25 -8.91
C ASP A 54 -4.55 27.74 -10.00
N TRP A 55 -3.81 26.82 -10.62
CA TRP A 55 -2.92 27.12 -11.75
C TRP A 55 -3.65 27.80 -12.91
N ALA A 56 -4.92 27.47 -13.15
CA ALA A 56 -5.70 28.06 -14.23
C ALA A 56 -5.97 29.56 -14.00
N PHE A 57 -6.15 29.95 -12.74
CA PHE A 57 -6.30 31.36 -12.35
C PHE A 57 -5.00 32.12 -12.63
N TRP A 58 -3.86 31.59 -12.16
CA TRP A 58 -2.55 32.23 -12.37
C TRP A 58 -2.14 32.29 -13.84
N ASN A 59 -2.51 31.30 -14.65
CA ASN A 59 -2.29 31.34 -16.10
C ASN A 59 -3.11 32.47 -16.75
N THR A 60 -4.38 32.63 -16.35
CA THR A 60 -5.25 33.73 -16.84
C THR A 60 -4.68 35.10 -16.46
N ALA A 61 -4.25 35.25 -15.20
CA ALA A 61 -3.59 36.47 -14.72
C ALA A 61 -2.27 36.74 -15.44
N GLY A 62 -1.48 35.69 -15.71
CA GLY A 62 -0.23 35.76 -16.46
C GLY A 62 -0.43 36.26 -17.88
N TRP A 63 -1.44 35.75 -18.61
CA TRP A 63 -1.77 36.24 -19.95
C TRP A 63 -2.24 37.71 -19.95
N GLY A 64 -2.98 38.13 -18.92
CA GLY A 64 -3.36 39.53 -18.76
C GLY A 64 -2.15 40.44 -18.55
N LEU A 65 -1.19 40.01 -17.73
CA LEU A 65 0.05 40.74 -17.50
C LEU A 65 0.90 40.81 -18.78
N ILE A 66 1.08 39.67 -19.47
CA ILE A 66 1.85 39.59 -20.72
C ILE A 66 1.21 40.50 -21.78
N ALA A 67 -0.12 40.46 -21.95
CA ALA A 67 -0.81 41.33 -22.88
C ALA A 67 -0.62 42.82 -22.52
N GLY A 68 -0.70 43.17 -21.24
CA GLY A 68 -0.50 44.54 -20.78
C GLY A 68 0.90 45.10 -21.05
N ILE A 69 1.95 44.28 -20.95
CA ILE A 69 3.33 44.72 -21.20
C ILE A 69 3.74 44.62 -22.67
N SER A 70 3.05 43.77 -23.46
CA SER A 70 3.46 43.43 -24.83
C SER A 70 2.81 44.32 -25.88
N ILE A 71 1.80 45.12 -25.52
CA ILE A 71 1.21 46.11 -26.44
C ILE A 71 2.07 47.37 -26.36
N PRO A 72 2.89 47.66 -27.40
CA PRO A 72 3.78 48.81 -27.39
C PRO A 72 2.96 50.10 -27.38
N THR A 73 3.36 51.07 -26.56
CA THR A 73 2.79 52.43 -26.53
C THR A 73 3.22 53.29 -27.72
N THR A 74 3.80 52.69 -28.75
CA THR A 74 4.25 53.41 -29.94
C THR A 74 3.02 53.99 -30.66
N PRO A 75 2.99 55.31 -30.93
CA PRO A 75 1.85 55.94 -31.58
C PRO A 75 1.64 55.31 -32.96
N SER A 76 0.49 54.67 -33.15
CA SER A 76 0.09 54.12 -34.45
C SER A 76 0.09 55.23 -35.50
N THR A 77 0.77 54.97 -36.61
CA THR A 77 0.80 55.87 -37.78
C THR A 77 -0.50 55.88 -38.58
N GLU A 78 -1.44 54.99 -38.28
CA GLU A 78 -2.78 54.96 -38.86
C GLU A 78 -3.82 55.52 -37.87
N PRO A 79 -4.70 56.45 -38.31
CA PRO A 79 -5.71 57.04 -37.44
C PRO A 79 -6.82 56.02 -37.13
N SER A 80 -6.73 55.39 -35.95
CA SER A 80 -7.84 54.59 -35.40
C SER A 80 -8.98 55.52 -34.95
N PRO A 81 -10.25 55.18 -35.20
CA PRO A 81 -11.39 55.96 -34.71
C PRO A 81 -11.59 55.87 -33.19
N LEU A 82 -10.83 55.00 -32.50
CA LEU A 82 -10.91 54.81 -31.05
C LEU A 82 -9.70 55.40 -30.34
N PRO A 83 -9.87 55.91 -29.11
CA PRO A 83 -8.73 56.30 -28.27
C PRO A 83 -7.75 55.13 -28.08
N PRO A 84 -6.43 55.34 -28.15
CA PRO A 84 -5.43 54.26 -28.09
C PRO A 84 -5.50 53.39 -26.83
N TRP A 85 -5.90 53.98 -25.70
CA TRP A 85 -6.08 53.25 -24.44
C TRP A 85 -7.24 52.25 -24.51
N LEU A 86 -8.29 52.57 -25.28
CA LEU A 86 -9.47 51.74 -25.41
C LEU A 86 -9.19 50.53 -26.31
N ASP A 87 -8.42 50.75 -27.38
CA ASP A 87 -7.96 49.70 -28.29
C ASP A 87 -7.06 48.70 -27.55
N THR A 88 -6.14 49.22 -26.72
CA THR A 88 -5.28 48.41 -25.84
C THR A 88 -6.09 47.59 -24.84
N LEU A 89 -7.09 48.20 -24.19
CA LEU A 89 -7.95 47.51 -23.24
C LEU A 89 -8.76 46.40 -23.91
N LEU A 90 -9.30 46.67 -25.11
CA LEU A 90 -10.04 45.67 -25.89
C LEU A 90 -9.14 44.49 -26.27
N ALA A 91 -7.91 44.76 -26.73
CA ALA A 91 -6.94 43.71 -27.05
C ALA A 91 -6.61 42.83 -25.83
N ILE A 92 -6.39 43.43 -24.65
CA ILE A 92 -6.15 42.68 -23.40
C ILE A 92 -7.36 41.81 -23.06
N VAL A 93 -8.58 42.34 -23.15
CA VAL A 93 -9.81 41.58 -22.86
C VAL A 93 -9.95 40.40 -23.82
N ILE A 94 -9.71 40.59 -25.12
CA ILE A 94 -9.78 39.52 -26.13
C ILE A 94 -8.74 38.44 -25.84
N ILE A 95 -7.48 38.82 -25.55
CA ILE A 95 -6.40 37.88 -25.26
C ILE A 95 -6.70 37.08 -23.98
N VAL A 96 -7.11 37.74 -22.91
CA VAL A 96 -7.45 37.08 -21.63
C VAL A 96 -8.66 36.15 -21.80
N ALA A 97 -9.67 36.57 -22.56
CA ALA A 97 -10.84 35.73 -22.82
C ALA A 97 -10.47 34.48 -23.64
N THR A 98 -9.70 34.65 -24.71
CA THR A 98 -9.34 33.56 -25.66
C THR A 98 -8.29 32.61 -25.12
N LEU A 99 -7.26 33.10 -24.45
CA LEU A 99 -6.14 32.29 -23.95
C LEU A 99 -6.26 31.91 -22.47
N GLY A 100 -7.04 32.66 -21.69
CA GLY A 100 -7.29 32.38 -20.28
C GLY A 100 -8.62 31.68 -20.05
N VAL A 101 -9.72 32.38 -20.32
CA VAL A 101 -11.07 31.95 -19.89
C VAL A 101 -11.60 30.76 -20.71
N ILE A 102 -11.49 30.81 -22.04
CA ILE A 102 -12.02 29.76 -22.95
C ILE A 102 -11.38 28.39 -22.69
N PRO A 103 -10.04 28.24 -22.54
CA PRO A 103 -9.43 26.95 -22.24
C PRO A 103 -9.87 26.35 -20.91
N VAL A 104 -10.07 27.19 -19.88
CA VAL A 104 -10.57 26.76 -18.56
C VAL A 104 -12.01 26.27 -18.65
N TRP A 105 -12.86 27.02 -19.36
CA TRP A 105 -14.24 26.61 -19.61
C TRP A 105 -14.30 25.30 -20.41
N LEU A 106 -13.51 25.16 -21.48
CA LEU A 106 -13.46 23.96 -22.31
C LEU A 106 -13.03 22.73 -21.49
N ARG A 107 -12.02 22.89 -20.61
CA ARG A 107 -11.61 21.85 -19.66
C ARG A 107 -12.76 21.39 -18.76
N LEU A 108 -13.55 22.31 -18.22
CA LEU A 108 -14.72 21.98 -17.40
C LEU A 108 -15.80 21.23 -18.19
N VAL A 109 -16.05 21.64 -19.44
CA VAL A 109 -17.00 20.97 -20.34
C VAL A 109 -16.56 19.54 -20.64
N ILE A 110 -15.29 19.34 -21.02
CA ILE A 110 -14.71 18.01 -21.29
C ILE A 110 -14.80 17.13 -20.05
N ARG A 111 -14.50 17.68 -18.87
CA ARG A 111 -14.58 16.94 -17.60
C ARG A 111 -16.01 16.50 -17.29
N ARG A 112 -16.99 17.41 -17.42
CA ARG A 112 -18.42 17.09 -17.21
C ARG A 112 -18.90 16.05 -18.22
N TRP A 113 -18.49 16.17 -19.47
CA TRP A 113 -18.82 15.22 -20.53
C TRP A 113 -18.24 13.83 -20.27
N ARG A 114 -16.95 13.74 -19.88
CA ARG A 114 -16.32 12.47 -19.48
C ARG A 114 -17.03 11.83 -18.29
N TRP A 115 -17.46 12.62 -17.32
CA TRP A 115 -18.19 12.12 -16.17
C TRP A 115 -19.59 11.61 -16.52
N ARG A 116 -20.32 12.31 -17.40
CA ARG A 116 -21.61 11.82 -17.93
C ARG A 116 -21.44 10.52 -18.70
N ARG A 117 -20.41 10.40 -19.55
CA ARG A 117 -20.12 9.14 -20.28
C ARG A 117 -19.83 7.98 -19.33
N ARG A 118 -19.07 8.19 -18.25
CA ARG A 118 -18.82 7.14 -17.24
C ARG A 118 -20.07 6.72 -16.47
N ARG A 119 -21.06 7.59 -16.33
CA ARG A 119 -22.35 7.26 -15.70
C ARG A 119 -23.37 6.63 -16.64
N GLN A 120 -23.18 6.79 -17.96
CA GLN A 120 -24.03 6.22 -18.99
C GLN A 120 -23.52 4.86 -19.51
N SER A 121 -22.38 4.36 -19.03
CA SER A 121 -22.02 2.96 -19.23
C SER A 121 -23.14 2.09 -18.66
N PRO A 122 -23.82 1.26 -19.49
CA PRO A 122 -24.87 0.39 -19.02
C PRO A 122 -24.31 -0.44 -17.88
N ARG A 123 -24.96 -0.38 -16.70
CA ARG A 123 -24.78 -1.45 -15.72
C ARG A 123 -25.19 -2.71 -16.47
N TYR A 124 -24.24 -3.61 -16.70
CA TYR A 124 -24.59 -4.98 -17.02
C TYR A 124 -25.42 -5.45 -15.84
N ASP A 125 -26.73 -5.60 -16.06
CA ASP A 125 -27.60 -6.35 -15.16
C ASP A 125 -27.01 -7.75 -15.10
N VAL A 126 -26.31 -8.03 -14.00
CA VAL A 126 -25.87 -9.38 -13.67
C VAL A 126 -27.14 -10.21 -13.58
N PRO A 127 -27.34 -11.22 -14.45
CA PRO A 127 -28.51 -12.07 -14.36
C PRO A 127 -28.55 -12.68 -12.98
N ALA A 128 -29.68 -12.49 -12.29
CA ALA A 128 -29.93 -13.10 -10.99
C ALA A 128 -29.61 -14.60 -11.09
N ALA A 129 -28.64 -15.05 -10.29
CA ALA A 129 -28.26 -16.45 -10.22
C ALA A 129 -29.52 -17.29 -9.93
N SER A 130 -29.85 -18.18 -10.86
CA SER A 130 -30.93 -19.14 -10.68
C SER A 130 -30.66 -19.97 -9.43
N ALA A 131 -31.61 -19.92 -8.50
CA ALA A 131 -31.67 -20.82 -7.35
C ALA A 131 -31.63 -22.27 -7.86
N ARG A 132 -30.57 -23.00 -7.50
CA ARG A 132 -30.53 -24.47 -7.68
C ARG A 132 -31.33 -25.13 -6.57
N PRO A 133 -32.19 -26.11 -6.88
CA PRO A 133 -32.83 -26.96 -5.87
C PRO A 133 -31.77 -27.83 -5.20
N SER A 134 -31.78 -27.84 -3.87
CA SER A 134 -31.01 -28.76 -3.04
C SER A 134 -31.77 -30.08 -2.93
N ASP A 135 -31.29 -31.12 -3.60
CA ASP A 135 -31.63 -32.50 -3.28
C ASP A 135 -30.42 -33.40 -3.58
N SER A 136 -29.69 -33.76 -2.53
CA SER A 136 -28.87 -34.97 -2.49
C SER A 136 -28.57 -35.37 -1.04
N PRO A 137 -28.51 -36.68 -0.74
CA PRO A 137 -28.60 -37.19 0.61
C PRO A 137 -27.26 -37.16 1.34
N ARG A 138 -27.33 -36.82 2.62
CA ARG A 138 -26.26 -36.77 3.61
C ARG A 138 -25.74 -38.18 3.95
N PRO A 139 -24.43 -38.47 3.76
CA PRO A 139 -23.79 -39.61 4.41
C PRO A 139 -23.45 -39.24 5.86
N SER A 140 -23.80 -40.14 6.76
CA SER A 140 -23.58 -40.10 8.20
C SER A 140 -22.11 -39.99 8.60
N SER A 141 -21.80 -38.98 9.41
CA SER A 141 -20.53 -38.86 10.16
C SER A 141 -20.56 -39.79 11.38
N PRO A 142 -19.48 -40.55 11.67
CA PRO A 142 -19.30 -41.14 12.98
C PRO A 142 -18.77 -40.10 13.97
N SER A 143 -19.38 -40.17 15.15
CA SER A 143 -19.12 -39.43 16.38
C SER A 143 -17.74 -39.74 16.97
N SER A 144 -16.96 -38.70 17.29
CA SER A 144 -15.95 -38.75 18.35
C SER A 144 -15.87 -37.39 19.05
N SER A 145 -16.28 -37.39 20.31
CA SER A 145 -16.15 -36.29 21.27
C SER A 145 -14.72 -36.19 21.82
N PRO A 146 -14.34 -35.05 22.44
CA PRO A 146 -12.96 -34.62 22.59
C PRO A 146 -12.34 -35.10 23.90
N ALA A 147 -11.06 -35.47 23.85
CA ALA A 147 -10.23 -35.67 25.03
C ALA A 147 -9.12 -34.61 25.06
N THR A 148 -9.11 -33.82 26.13
CA THR A 148 -8.06 -32.92 26.60
C THR A 148 -6.70 -33.62 26.76
N PRO A 149 -5.55 -32.98 26.44
CA PRO A 149 -4.26 -33.46 26.88
C PRO A 149 -3.78 -32.77 28.16
N HIS A 150 -3.53 -33.60 29.17
CA HIS A 150 -2.78 -33.30 30.37
C HIS A 150 -1.26 -33.42 30.08
N TRP A 151 -0.47 -32.54 30.68
CA TRP A 151 0.99 -32.61 30.76
C TRP A 151 1.45 -33.70 31.74
N ALA A 152 2.38 -34.57 31.32
CA ALA A 152 3.50 -35.12 32.11
C ALA A 152 4.28 -36.14 31.27
N GLY A 153 5.61 -36.05 31.27
CA GLY A 153 6.49 -36.81 30.37
C GLY A 153 7.03 -38.13 30.91
N SER A 154 7.64 -38.90 30.01
CA SER A 154 8.87 -39.69 30.22
C SER A 154 9.36 -40.28 28.89
N ASP A 155 10.53 -39.82 28.45
CA ASP A 155 11.73 -40.62 28.16
C ASP A 155 11.59 -41.98 27.44
N ARG A 156 11.96 -42.05 26.14
CA ARG A 156 13.03 -42.91 25.57
C ARG A 156 13.00 -43.00 24.02
N THR A 157 14.11 -42.51 23.44
CA THR A 157 14.97 -43.05 22.35
C THR A 157 14.40 -43.73 21.08
N ASP A 158 14.99 -43.24 19.97
CA ASP A 158 15.34 -43.90 18.70
C ASP A 158 14.30 -44.04 17.59
N GLY A 159 14.56 -43.35 16.48
CA GLY A 159 13.83 -43.49 15.22
C GLY A 159 13.99 -42.28 14.30
N VAL A 160 15.20 -42.10 13.77
CA VAL A 160 15.47 -41.24 12.61
C VAL A 160 14.82 -41.90 11.38
N ASP A 161 13.89 -41.21 10.71
CA ASP A 161 13.84 -41.08 9.24
C ASP A 161 12.52 -40.46 8.72
N HIS A 162 12.66 -39.70 7.63
CA HIS A 162 11.65 -39.19 6.69
C HIS A 162 10.70 -38.05 7.11
N VAL A 163 11.22 -36.83 7.08
CA VAL A 163 10.45 -35.65 6.64
C VAL A 163 10.59 -35.56 5.12
N GLU A 164 9.70 -36.23 4.39
CA GLU A 164 9.66 -36.19 2.93
C GLU A 164 8.30 -35.69 2.43
N SER A 165 8.37 -34.63 1.61
CA SER A 165 7.36 -34.16 0.66
C SER A 165 6.12 -33.41 1.21
N ILE A 166 6.24 -32.08 1.29
CA ILE A 166 5.14 -31.18 0.93
C ILE A 166 5.66 -30.19 -0.13
N GLU A 167 6.05 -30.72 -1.28
CA GLU A 167 6.02 -29.96 -2.54
C GLU A 167 4.83 -30.46 -3.35
N ARG A 168 3.61 -30.05 -2.96
CA ARG A 168 2.52 -30.07 -3.93
C ARG A 168 2.89 -29.07 -5.02
N SER A 169 3.05 -29.56 -6.25
CA SER A 169 3.16 -28.74 -7.44
C SER A 169 1.88 -27.90 -7.55
N VAL A 170 1.92 -26.67 -7.02
CA VAL A 170 0.82 -25.70 -7.13
C VAL A 170 0.83 -25.19 -8.58
N ALA A 171 -0.33 -25.23 -9.24
CA ALA A 171 -0.41 -24.76 -10.62
C ALA A 171 -0.06 -23.26 -10.69
N PRO A 172 0.61 -22.76 -11.75
CA PRO A 172 0.98 -21.36 -11.92
C PRO A 172 -0.14 -20.34 -11.62
N SER A 173 -1.37 -20.64 -12.07
CA SER A 173 -2.55 -19.80 -11.81
C SER A 173 -2.99 -19.80 -10.34
N GLU A 174 -2.80 -20.91 -9.63
CA GLU A 174 -3.12 -21.02 -8.20
C GLU A 174 -2.11 -20.26 -7.36
N LEU A 175 -0.82 -20.30 -7.72
CA LEU A 175 0.24 -19.56 -7.04
C LEU A 175 -0.04 -18.05 -7.05
N LEU A 176 -0.43 -17.49 -8.19
CA LEU A 176 -0.74 -16.07 -8.30
C LEU A 176 -2.08 -15.71 -7.62
N ALA A 177 -3.07 -16.60 -7.62
CA ALA A 177 -4.32 -16.39 -6.90
C ALA A 177 -4.09 -16.36 -5.38
N ASP A 178 -3.30 -17.31 -4.88
CA ASP A 178 -2.86 -17.39 -3.50
C ASP A 178 -2.04 -16.15 -3.10
N ALA A 179 -1.07 -15.75 -3.94
CA ALA A 179 -0.29 -14.53 -3.74
C ALA A 179 -1.16 -13.27 -3.62
N ARG A 180 -2.21 -13.16 -4.45
CA ARG A 180 -3.18 -12.05 -4.39
C ARG A 180 -3.97 -12.03 -3.09
N SER A 181 -4.21 -13.18 -2.47
CA SER A 181 -5.00 -13.27 -1.24
C SER A 181 -4.18 -13.09 0.03
N ALA A 182 -2.90 -13.48 0.01
CA ALA A 182 -2.15 -13.74 1.24
C ALA A 182 -0.79 -13.04 1.34
N LEU A 183 -0.26 -12.42 0.27
CA LEU A 183 0.96 -11.62 0.36
C LEU A 183 0.65 -10.17 0.80
N PRO A 184 1.66 -9.40 1.25
CA PRO A 184 1.47 -8.00 1.62
C PRO A 184 0.76 -7.21 0.53
N HIS A 185 -0.09 -6.27 0.95
CA HIS A 185 -1.00 -5.54 0.06
C HIS A 185 -0.34 -4.97 -1.21
N PRO A 186 0.87 -4.38 -1.18
CA PRO A 186 1.54 -3.92 -2.40
C PRO A 186 1.70 -5.01 -3.46
N VAL A 187 2.19 -6.19 -3.07
CA VAL A 187 2.40 -7.33 -3.97
C VAL A 187 1.07 -7.88 -4.45
N ALA A 188 0.14 -8.10 -3.53
CA ALA A 188 -1.18 -8.62 -3.86
C ALA A 188 -1.93 -7.73 -4.87
N ARG A 189 -1.90 -6.40 -4.68
CA ARG A 189 -2.47 -5.42 -5.60
C ARG A 189 -1.76 -5.41 -6.97
N ALA A 190 -0.44 -5.56 -7.01
CA ALA A 190 0.30 -5.63 -8.25
C ALA A 190 0.00 -6.94 -9.03
N VAL A 191 -0.12 -8.07 -8.34
CA VAL A 191 -0.56 -9.35 -8.92
C VAL A 191 -1.99 -9.24 -9.45
N ARG A 192 -2.90 -8.59 -8.71
CA ARG A 192 -4.26 -8.31 -9.22
C ARG A 192 -4.21 -7.49 -10.51
N ALA A 193 -3.39 -6.44 -10.56
CA ALA A 193 -3.25 -5.61 -11.76
C ALA A 193 -2.74 -6.42 -12.96
N LEU A 194 -1.77 -7.31 -12.75
CA LEU A 194 -1.29 -8.26 -13.76
C LEU A 194 -2.42 -9.20 -14.25
N GLN A 195 -3.19 -9.79 -13.34
CA GLN A 195 -4.30 -10.68 -13.69
C GLN A 195 -5.44 -9.95 -14.43
N GLN A 196 -5.63 -8.66 -14.17
CA GLN A 196 -6.64 -7.82 -14.82
C GLN A 196 -6.19 -7.23 -16.16
N ALA A 197 -4.91 -7.35 -16.52
CA ALA A 197 -4.40 -6.84 -17.79
C ALA A 197 -4.96 -7.66 -18.97
N TYR A 198 -5.58 -7.00 -19.94
CA TYR A 198 -6.33 -7.67 -21.00
C TYR A 198 -5.45 -7.95 -22.22
N THR A 199 -4.58 -7.01 -22.57
CA THR A 199 -3.70 -7.15 -23.73
C THR A 199 -2.33 -7.70 -23.35
N PRO A 200 -1.64 -8.43 -24.25
CA PRO A 200 -0.25 -8.84 -24.03
C PRO A 200 0.68 -7.70 -23.63
N LYS A 201 0.52 -6.51 -24.23
CA LYS A 201 1.29 -5.32 -23.87
C LYS A 201 1.03 -4.83 -22.45
N GLU A 202 -0.23 -4.77 -22.03
CA GLU A 202 -0.58 -4.41 -20.64
C GLU A 202 -0.06 -5.45 -19.65
N LYS A 203 -0.16 -6.75 -19.98
CA LYS A 203 0.38 -7.84 -19.17
C LYS A 203 1.89 -7.72 -19.00
N TYR A 204 2.60 -7.39 -20.08
CA TYR A 204 4.05 -7.16 -20.04
C TYR A 204 4.42 -6.03 -19.06
N GLU A 205 3.77 -4.88 -19.16
CA GLU A 205 4.03 -3.74 -18.28
C GLU A 205 3.68 -4.07 -16.82
N ALA A 206 2.50 -4.66 -16.58
CA ALA A 206 2.04 -5.03 -15.25
C ALA A 206 2.92 -6.10 -14.60
N LEU A 207 3.48 -7.04 -15.39
CA LEU A 207 4.40 -8.07 -14.89
C LEU A 207 5.69 -7.44 -14.37
N LEU A 208 6.29 -6.53 -15.15
CA LEU A 208 7.53 -5.86 -14.74
C LEU A 208 7.32 -4.93 -13.52
N ASP A 209 6.16 -4.29 -13.41
CA ASP A 209 5.79 -3.49 -12.24
C ASP A 209 5.52 -4.37 -11.01
N ALA A 210 4.90 -5.54 -11.19
CA ALA A 210 4.72 -6.51 -10.12
C ALA A 210 6.05 -7.10 -9.63
N ALA A 211 6.99 -7.35 -10.55
CA ALA A 211 8.34 -7.81 -10.22
C ALA A 211 9.11 -6.77 -9.39
N GLU A 212 9.08 -5.50 -9.79
CA GLU A 212 9.71 -4.41 -9.02
C GLU A 212 9.03 -4.27 -7.64
N THR A 213 7.70 -4.33 -7.58
CA THR A 213 6.94 -4.28 -6.33
C THR A 213 7.30 -5.42 -5.38
N LEU A 214 7.46 -6.64 -5.91
CA LEU A 214 7.91 -7.80 -5.13
C LEU A 214 9.31 -7.58 -4.57
N ALA A 215 10.25 -7.14 -5.41
CA ALA A 215 11.62 -6.87 -5.00
C ALA A 215 11.69 -5.82 -3.87
N ILE A 216 10.93 -4.73 -4.00
CA ILE A 216 10.84 -3.69 -2.97
C ILE A 216 10.25 -4.27 -1.69
N THR A 217 9.13 -4.99 -1.78
CA THR A 217 8.40 -5.51 -0.60
C THR A 217 9.27 -6.50 0.21
N VAL A 218 9.95 -7.41 -0.48
CA VAL A 218 10.91 -8.34 0.16
C VAL A 218 12.05 -7.55 0.82
N SER A 219 12.60 -6.56 0.11
CA SER A 219 13.72 -5.76 0.61
C SER A 219 13.36 -4.92 1.84
N VAL A 220 12.25 -4.19 1.82
CA VAL A 220 11.84 -3.35 2.95
C VAL A 220 11.44 -4.19 4.16
N THR A 221 10.86 -5.38 3.93
CA THR A 221 10.58 -6.34 5.01
C THR A 221 11.87 -6.81 5.67
N ALA A 222 12.85 -7.25 4.87
CA ALA A 222 14.16 -7.65 5.38
C ALA A 222 14.89 -6.48 6.08
N ALA A 223 14.81 -5.26 5.53
CA ALA A 223 15.44 -4.08 6.10
C ALA A 223 14.85 -3.71 7.46
N ALA A 224 13.52 -3.77 7.60
CA ALA A 224 12.83 -3.51 8.86
C ALA A 224 13.18 -4.53 9.94
N LEU A 225 13.19 -5.83 9.62
CA LEU A 225 13.58 -6.89 10.56
C LEU A 225 15.04 -6.72 11.01
N LEU A 226 15.94 -6.45 10.06
CA LEU A 226 17.35 -6.20 10.36
C LEU A 226 17.53 -4.95 11.23
N HIS A 227 16.81 -3.88 10.92
CA HIS A 227 16.83 -2.63 11.69
C HIS A 227 16.35 -2.84 13.13
N GLY A 228 15.18 -3.49 13.31
CA GLY A 228 14.62 -3.77 14.63
C GLY A 228 15.53 -4.64 15.52
N ARG A 229 16.26 -5.60 14.93
CA ARG A 229 17.27 -6.41 15.63
C ARG A 229 18.48 -5.59 16.07
N VAL A 230 18.97 -4.70 15.20
CA VAL A 230 20.08 -3.77 15.50
C VAL A 230 19.72 -2.79 16.60
N GLU A 231 18.48 -2.28 16.64
CA GLU A 231 18.01 -1.37 17.70
C GLU A 231 17.76 -2.07 19.04
N SER A 232 17.31 -3.34 19.02
CA SER A 232 16.90 -4.05 20.25
C SER A 232 18.07 -4.69 21.00
N SER A 233 19.22 -4.88 20.36
CA SER A 233 20.34 -5.60 20.96
C SER A 233 21.25 -4.65 21.76
N SER A 234 21.02 -4.58 23.08
CA SER A 234 21.82 -3.76 24.01
C SER A 234 22.99 -4.51 24.67
N GLY A 235 23.32 -5.73 24.25
CA GLY A 235 24.51 -6.43 24.76
C GLY A 235 24.66 -7.86 24.23
N GLY A 236 25.84 -8.19 23.69
CA GLY A 236 26.33 -9.58 23.63
C GLY A 236 26.59 -10.21 22.26
N GLN A 237 26.38 -9.53 21.13
CA GLN A 237 26.50 -10.18 19.81
C GLN A 237 27.11 -9.24 18.74
N GLU A 238 28.36 -8.83 18.96
CA GLU A 238 29.03 -7.76 18.19
C GLU A 238 29.25 -8.08 16.70
N LEU A 239 29.49 -9.35 16.34
CA LEU A 239 29.95 -9.70 14.98
C LEU A 239 28.84 -9.56 13.92
N TRP A 240 27.69 -10.21 14.10
CA TRP A 240 26.59 -10.12 13.13
C TRP A 240 25.97 -8.72 13.14
N GLN A 241 25.99 -8.02 14.28
CA GLN A 241 25.55 -6.62 14.36
C GLN A 241 26.41 -5.73 13.47
N GLY A 242 27.73 -5.94 13.44
CA GLY A 242 28.62 -5.26 12.50
C GLY A 242 28.22 -5.47 11.04
N ILE A 243 27.93 -6.72 10.66
CA ILE A 243 27.49 -7.08 9.30
C ILE A 243 26.11 -6.48 8.98
N GLY A 244 25.16 -6.55 9.92
CA GLY A 244 23.83 -5.98 9.78
C GLY A 244 23.86 -4.46 9.61
N ARG A 245 24.63 -3.76 10.45
CA ARG A 245 24.86 -2.31 10.35
C ARG A 245 25.51 -1.94 9.02
N ARG A 246 26.50 -2.71 8.56
CA ARG A 246 27.14 -2.52 7.25
C ARG A 246 26.16 -2.70 6.09
N ASN A 247 25.21 -3.62 6.20
CA ASN A 247 24.17 -3.79 5.19
C ASN A 247 23.17 -2.62 5.17
N LEU A 248 22.73 -2.16 6.35
CA LEU A 248 21.85 -1.00 6.47
C LEU A 248 22.55 0.30 6.00
N SER A 249 23.86 0.45 6.23
CA SER A 249 24.61 1.61 5.77
C SER A 249 24.72 1.70 4.24
N VAL A 250 24.78 0.54 3.55
CA VAL A 250 24.73 0.50 2.08
C VAL A 250 23.39 1.04 1.59
N LEU A 251 22.29 0.67 2.25
CA LEU A 251 20.95 1.15 1.92
C LEU A 251 20.79 2.65 2.22
N ARG A 252 21.29 3.11 3.38
CA ARG A 252 21.37 4.54 3.72
C ARG A 252 22.09 5.33 2.63
N LYS A 253 23.29 4.91 2.23
CA LYS A 253 24.06 5.56 1.16
C LYS A 253 23.29 5.62 -0.15
N ALA A 254 22.49 4.61 -0.49
CA ALA A 254 21.65 4.62 -1.67
C ALA A 254 20.53 5.67 -1.58
N TYR A 255 19.85 5.78 -0.44
CA TYR A 255 18.82 6.81 -0.20
C TYR A 255 19.38 8.23 -0.27
N LEU A 256 20.56 8.47 0.32
CA LEU A 256 21.22 9.78 0.30
C LEU A 256 21.88 10.10 -1.07
N GLY A 257 21.97 9.10 -1.95
CA GLY A 257 22.59 9.19 -3.27
C GLY A 257 21.59 9.52 -4.38
N ARG A 258 21.45 8.61 -5.34
CA ARG A 258 20.54 8.74 -6.49
C ARG A 258 19.12 8.24 -6.20
N GLY A 259 18.91 7.63 -5.02
CA GLY A 259 17.70 6.92 -4.66
C GLY A 259 17.77 5.43 -4.95
N VAL A 260 16.82 4.70 -4.39
CA VAL A 260 16.69 3.25 -4.54
C VAL A 260 15.80 2.92 -5.75
N MET A 261 16.34 2.14 -6.68
CA MET A 261 15.64 1.66 -7.87
C MET A 261 15.57 0.14 -7.83
N PHE A 262 14.86 -0.50 -8.76
CA PHE A 262 14.82 -1.97 -8.86
C PHE A 262 16.21 -2.63 -8.71
N GLY A 263 17.22 -2.15 -9.43
CA GLY A 263 18.58 -2.69 -9.31
C GLY A 263 19.24 -2.48 -7.95
N THR A 264 18.92 -1.38 -7.25
CA THR A 264 19.42 -1.15 -5.89
C THR A 264 18.89 -2.21 -4.93
N TRP A 265 17.59 -2.54 -5.04
CA TRP A 265 16.94 -3.53 -4.20
C TRP A 265 17.47 -4.93 -4.43
N THR A 266 17.59 -5.38 -5.69
CA THR A 266 18.09 -6.73 -5.97
C THR A 266 19.56 -6.89 -5.58
N THR A 267 20.41 -5.89 -5.84
CA THR A 267 21.82 -5.91 -5.40
C THR A 267 21.95 -5.87 -3.88
N TRP A 268 21.07 -5.16 -3.17
CA TRP A 268 21.09 -5.13 -1.72
C TRP A 268 20.63 -6.47 -1.12
N LEU A 269 19.55 -7.07 -1.64
CA LEU A 269 19.09 -8.41 -1.25
C LEU A 269 20.18 -9.48 -1.44
N ASP A 270 20.90 -9.43 -2.55
CA ASP A 270 21.99 -10.39 -2.81
C ASP A 270 23.09 -10.33 -1.75
N LYS A 271 23.42 -9.12 -1.28
CA LYS A 271 24.41 -8.91 -0.20
C LYS A 271 23.95 -9.47 1.15
N LEU A 272 22.66 -9.66 1.35
CA LEU A 272 22.13 -10.30 2.56
C LEU A 272 22.29 -11.82 2.55
N ARG A 273 22.64 -12.44 1.42
CA ARG A 273 22.71 -13.90 1.29
C ARG A 273 23.59 -14.56 2.34
N ALA A 274 24.82 -14.08 2.51
CA ALA A 274 25.74 -14.60 3.52
C ALA A 274 25.18 -14.42 4.94
N LEU A 275 24.67 -13.23 5.25
CA LEU A 275 24.09 -12.93 6.56
C LEU A 275 22.87 -13.83 6.87
N ALA A 276 22.00 -14.05 5.88
CA ALA A 276 20.83 -14.90 6.03
C ALA A 276 21.21 -16.39 6.17
N ALA A 277 22.29 -16.84 5.52
CA ALA A 277 22.81 -18.19 5.69
C ALA A 277 23.43 -18.43 7.07
N ASP A 278 24.23 -17.48 7.55
CA ASP A 278 24.87 -17.58 8.86
C ASP A 278 23.86 -17.42 10.02
N HIS A 279 22.77 -16.70 9.78
CA HIS A 279 21.77 -16.37 10.78
C HIS A 279 20.33 -16.43 10.22
N PRO A 280 19.77 -17.63 10.00
CA PRO A 280 18.46 -17.80 9.38
C PRO A 280 17.30 -17.16 10.17
N ASP A 281 17.46 -17.01 11.49
CA ASP A 281 16.44 -16.41 12.38
C ASP A 281 16.45 -14.88 12.39
N LEU A 282 17.45 -14.23 11.79
CA LEU A 282 17.46 -12.77 11.66
C LEU A 282 16.34 -12.29 10.75
N VAL A 283 16.10 -13.03 9.67
CA VAL A 283 15.01 -12.80 8.73
C VAL A 283 14.40 -14.14 8.35
N VAL A 284 13.40 -14.56 9.12
CA VAL A 284 12.73 -15.86 8.98
C VAL A 284 12.29 -16.09 7.53
N GLY A 285 12.71 -17.20 6.95
CA GLY A 285 12.38 -17.62 5.58
C GLY A 285 13.18 -16.93 4.46
N LEU A 286 13.90 -15.84 4.73
CA LEU A 286 14.71 -15.16 3.72
C LEU A 286 15.89 -16.03 3.25
N HIS A 287 16.50 -16.80 4.15
CA HIS A 287 17.60 -17.71 3.79
C HIS A 287 17.20 -18.66 2.66
N HIS A 288 16.08 -19.36 2.81
CA HIS A 288 15.55 -20.26 1.78
C HIS A 288 15.18 -19.53 0.49
N ALA A 289 14.65 -18.30 0.60
CA ALA A 289 14.33 -17.49 -0.57
C ALA A 289 15.58 -17.08 -1.36
N LEU A 290 16.70 -16.80 -0.69
CA LEU A 290 17.97 -16.38 -1.29
C LEU A 290 18.86 -17.53 -1.76
N GLN A 291 18.57 -18.77 -1.35
CA GLN A 291 19.37 -19.93 -1.67
C GLN A 291 19.25 -20.31 -3.15
N ASP A 292 20.39 -20.44 -3.82
CA ASP A 292 20.48 -21.03 -5.16
C ASP A 292 20.52 -22.56 -5.04
N THR A 293 19.89 -23.24 -6.01
CA THR A 293 20.06 -24.66 -6.27
C THR A 293 20.60 -24.85 -7.69
N PRO A 294 21.18 -26.02 -8.04
CA PRO A 294 21.77 -26.23 -9.36
C PRO A 294 20.83 -25.90 -10.53
N ASP A 295 19.54 -26.19 -10.37
CA ASP A 295 18.53 -26.06 -11.43
C ASP A 295 17.59 -24.85 -11.25
N ASP A 296 17.64 -24.18 -10.09
CA ASP A 296 16.72 -23.11 -9.75
C ASP A 296 17.44 -22.03 -8.93
N PRO A 297 17.65 -20.83 -9.50
CA PRO A 297 18.27 -19.74 -8.78
C PRO A 297 17.36 -19.26 -7.64
N GLY A 298 17.97 -18.63 -6.64
CA GLY A 298 17.24 -17.94 -5.58
C GLY A 298 16.41 -16.79 -6.14
N ILE A 299 15.57 -16.20 -5.29
CA ILE A 299 14.67 -15.08 -5.64
C ILE A 299 15.41 -13.94 -6.36
N VAL A 300 16.65 -13.66 -5.98
CA VAL A 300 17.48 -12.61 -6.58
C VAL A 300 17.80 -12.91 -8.05
N GLY A 301 18.07 -14.17 -8.41
CA GLY A 301 18.36 -14.54 -9.80
C GLY A 301 17.15 -14.31 -10.71
N HIS A 302 15.97 -14.75 -10.26
CA HIS A 302 14.72 -14.49 -10.99
C HIS A 302 14.38 -13.00 -11.10
N LEU A 303 14.53 -12.24 -10.01
CA LEU A 303 14.31 -10.79 -10.02
C LEU A 303 15.33 -10.05 -10.91
N ASN A 304 16.58 -10.53 -10.98
CA ASN A 304 17.61 -9.95 -11.86
C ASN A 304 17.27 -10.15 -13.34
N ALA A 305 16.75 -11.32 -13.74
CA ALA A 305 16.28 -11.54 -15.11
C ALA A 305 15.16 -10.56 -15.49
N LEU A 306 14.20 -10.33 -14.59
CA LEU A 306 13.10 -9.38 -14.80
C LEU A 306 13.58 -7.92 -14.81
N ARG A 307 14.55 -7.59 -13.96
CA ARG A 307 15.22 -6.28 -13.95
C ARG A 307 15.95 -6.02 -15.27
N GLU A 308 16.63 -7.02 -15.82
CA GLU A 308 17.32 -6.92 -17.10
C GLU A 308 16.34 -6.68 -18.25
N GLU A 309 15.18 -7.34 -18.24
CA GLU A 309 14.12 -7.05 -19.21
C GLU A 309 13.58 -5.61 -19.06
N ARG A 310 13.37 -5.13 -17.83
CA ARG A 310 12.95 -3.74 -17.59
C ARG A 310 13.99 -2.74 -18.10
N ASN A 311 15.28 -3.02 -17.88
CA ASN A 311 16.37 -2.18 -18.39
C ASN A 311 16.42 -2.22 -19.93
N ARG A 312 16.31 -3.40 -20.54
CA ARG A 312 16.24 -3.57 -21.99
C ARG A 312 15.10 -2.74 -22.60
N ALA A 313 13.93 -2.75 -21.98
CA ALA A 313 12.80 -1.94 -22.41
C ALA A 313 13.05 -0.43 -22.25
N ALA A 314 13.64 -0.01 -21.13
CA ALA A 314 14.01 1.39 -20.88
C ALA A 314 15.07 1.91 -21.88
N HIS A 315 15.93 1.03 -22.39
CA HIS A 315 16.92 1.34 -23.43
C HIS A 315 16.39 1.23 -24.87
N GLY A 316 15.06 1.29 -25.04
CA GLY A 316 14.42 1.40 -26.36
C GLY A 316 14.07 0.06 -27.03
N ASN A 317 14.41 -1.07 -26.42
CA ASN A 317 14.04 -2.40 -26.88
C ASN A 317 12.79 -2.93 -26.15
N LYS A 318 11.78 -2.06 -26.04
CA LYS A 318 10.45 -2.40 -25.52
C LYS A 318 9.66 -3.09 -26.64
N PRO A 319 8.86 -4.14 -26.34
CA PRO A 319 8.06 -4.80 -27.36
C PRO A 319 7.11 -3.81 -28.04
N LYS A 320 7.12 -3.80 -29.38
CA LYS A 320 6.39 -2.84 -30.22
C LYS A 320 5.06 -3.39 -30.71
N SER A 321 4.93 -4.72 -30.77
CA SER A 321 3.74 -5.41 -31.27
C SER A 321 3.10 -6.31 -30.20
N GLN A 322 1.84 -6.69 -30.41
CA GLN A 322 1.14 -7.63 -29.52
C GLN A 322 1.77 -9.04 -29.52
N PRO A 323 2.16 -9.64 -30.66
CA PRO A 323 2.86 -10.93 -30.68
C PRO A 323 4.20 -10.89 -29.94
N GLU A 324 4.99 -9.83 -30.16
CA GLU A 324 6.26 -9.64 -29.45
C GLU A 324 6.04 -9.51 -27.95
N SER A 325 5.03 -8.74 -27.52
CA SER A 325 4.67 -8.61 -26.11
C SER A 325 4.25 -9.97 -25.52
N ALA A 326 3.51 -10.79 -26.25
CA ALA A 326 3.08 -12.12 -25.80
C ALA A 326 4.29 -13.06 -25.58
N LEU A 327 5.27 -13.04 -26.48
CA LEU A 327 6.52 -13.80 -26.32
C LEU A 327 7.29 -13.36 -25.07
N ARG A 328 7.47 -12.04 -24.88
CA ARG A 328 8.16 -11.51 -23.70
C ARG A 328 7.41 -11.84 -22.40
N VAL A 329 6.09 -11.80 -22.41
CA VAL A 329 5.27 -12.22 -21.25
C VAL A 329 5.51 -13.69 -20.94
N ALA A 330 5.51 -14.58 -21.92
CA ALA A 330 5.75 -16.01 -21.70
C ALA A 330 7.13 -16.26 -21.05
N GLU A 331 8.18 -15.60 -21.55
CA GLU A 331 9.53 -15.69 -20.98
C GLU A 331 9.59 -15.15 -19.54
N CYS A 332 9.01 -13.97 -19.30
CA CYS A 332 9.09 -13.31 -18.00
C CYS A 332 8.20 -13.98 -16.94
N THR A 333 7.10 -14.63 -17.35
CA THR A 333 6.15 -15.27 -16.43
C THR A 333 6.83 -16.33 -15.60
N HIS A 334 7.69 -17.16 -16.20
CA HIS A 334 8.46 -18.17 -15.49
C HIS A 334 9.28 -17.55 -14.34
N HIS A 335 10.07 -16.51 -14.63
CA HIS A 335 10.87 -15.86 -13.59
C HIS A 335 10.00 -15.19 -12.51
N PHE A 336 8.89 -14.56 -12.90
CA PHE A 336 8.02 -13.90 -11.93
C PHE A 336 7.35 -14.90 -10.98
N GLU A 337 6.83 -16.00 -11.51
CA GLU A 337 6.19 -17.04 -10.69
C GLU A 337 7.18 -17.72 -9.75
N ARG A 338 8.40 -18.03 -10.20
CA ARG A 338 9.45 -18.56 -9.31
C ARG A 338 9.83 -17.56 -8.23
N ALA A 339 9.94 -16.27 -8.56
CA ALA A 339 10.19 -15.23 -7.56
C ALA A 339 9.04 -15.13 -6.52
N VAL A 340 7.78 -15.21 -6.96
CA VAL A 340 6.61 -15.24 -6.07
C VAL A 340 6.63 -16.48 -5.17
N ALA A 341 6.96 -17.66 -5.72
CA ALA A 341 7.08 -18.90 -4.95
C ALA A 341 8.16 -18.77 -3.85
N LYS A 342 9.33 -18.23 -4.17
CA LYS A 342 10.39 -17.97 -3.18
C LYS A 342 10.00 -16.91 -2.14
N ALA A 343 9.09 -16.00 -2.48
CA ALA A 343 8.60 -14.96 -1.57
C ALA A 343 7.44 -15.39 -0.66
N GLN A 344 7.00 -16.65 -0.72
CA GLN A 344 5.88 -17.18 0.07
C GLN A 344 6.08 -17.05 1.59
N PHE A 345 7.34 -16.94 2.06
CA PHE A 345 7.64 -16.67 3.47
C PHE A 345 7.02 -15.36 3.98
N LEU A 346 6.72 -14.38 3.11
CA LEU A 346 6.07 -13.14 3.53
C LEU A 346 4.67 -13.36 4.14
N LYS A 347 4.03 -14.51 3.88
CA LYS A 347 2.76 -14.88 4.50
C LYS A 347 2.85 -15.07 6.01
N SER A 348 4.00 -15.53 6.52
CA SER A 348 4.19 -15.78 7.95
C SER A 348 4.58 -14.51 8.72
N ILE A 349 4.78 -13.39 8.02
CA ILE A 349 5.20 -12.11 8.59
C ILE A 349 4.25 -11.01 8.10
N PRO A 350 2.99 -11.02 8.55
CA PRO A 350 1.97 -10.13 8.00
C PRO A 350 2.30 -8.66 8.27
N TRP A 351 2.00 -7.82 7.30
CA TRP A 351 2.05 -6.37 7.43
C TRP A 351 0.79 -5.90 8.15
N LEU A 352 0.97 -5.02 9.14
CA LEU A 352 -0.08 -4.41 9.93
C LEU A 352 -0.03 -2.90 9.74
N PHE A 353 -1.18 -2.27 9.52
CA PHE A 353 -1.34 -0.82 9.63
C PHE A 353 -1.99 -0.50 10.98
N THR A 354 -1.24 0.15 11.87
CA THR A 354 -1.71 0.47 13.22
C THR A 354 -2.70 1.63 13.18
N VAL A 355 -3.84 1.48 13.88
CA VAL A 355 -4.89 2.50 13.97
C VAL A 355 -4.82 3.20 15.33
N SER A 356 -4.69 2.44 16.41
CA SER A 356 -4.59 3.00 17.75
C SER A 356 -3.80 2.10 18.69
N CYS A 357 -3.02 2.71 19.58
CA CYS A 357 -2.31 2.07 20.68
C CYS A 357 -2.68 2.77 22.01
N VAL A 358 -3.33 2.05 22.93
CA VAL A 358 -3.82 2.61 24.20
C VAL A 358 -3.16 1.89 25.37
N TYR A 359 -2.51 2.63 26.27
CA TYR A 359 -1.88 2.05 27.45
C TYR A 359 -2.93 1.57 28.46
N GLN A 360 -2.74 0.35 28.96
CA GLN A 360 -3.55 -0.28 30.01
C GLN A 360 -2.76 -0.33 31.33
N PRO A 361 -3.07 0.56 32.30
CA PRO A 361 -2.28 0.66 33.53
C PRO A 361 -2.28 -0.59 34.41
N ARG A 362 -3.38 -1.35 34.42
CA ARG A 362 -3.54 -2.53 35.28
C ARG A 362 -2.64 -3.68 34.85
N THR A 363 -2.57 -3.93 33.56
CA THR A 363 -1.76 -5.01 32.96
C THR A 363 -0.36 -4.54 32.58
N ARG A 364 -0.12 -3.22 32.58
CA ARG A 364 1.11 -2.58 32.06
C ARG A 364 1.40 -2.95 30.62
N THR A 365 0.34 -3.17 29.84
CA THR A 365 0.40 -3.49 28.41
C THR A 365 -0.25 -2.37 27.60
N PHE A 366 -0.23 -2.51 26.28
CA PHE A 366 -0.88 -1.64 25.33
C PHE A 366 -1.90 -2.44 24.53
N ASP A 367 -3.12 -1.95 24.45
CA ASP A 367 -4.13 -2.48 23.53
C ASP A 367 -3.89 -1.86 22.17
N VAL A 368 -3.60 -2.71 21.19
CA VAL A 368 -3.30 -2.31 19.81
C VAL A 368 -4.45 -2.71 18.91
N VAL A 369 -4.98 -1.73 18.20
CA VAL A 369 -5.86 -1.93 17.05
C VAL A 369 -5.03 -1.73 15.80
N ALA A 370 -5.06 -2.73 14.92
CA ALA A 370 -4.41 -2.68 13.63
C ALA A 370 -5.33 -3.21 12.52
N GLU A 371 -4.90 -3.00 11.30
CA GLU A 371 -5.50 -3.46 10.06
C GLU A 371 -4.51 -4.38 9.35
N ASP A 372 -4.95 -5.57 8.97
CA ASP A 372 -4.13 -6.55 8.24
C ASP A 372 -3.90 -6.05 6.81
N ALA A 373 -2.74 -5.43 6.57
CA ALA A 373 -2.31 -4.86 5.28
C ALA A 373 -1.84 -5.96 4.31
N MET A 374 -2.67 -6.99 4.17
CA MET A 374 -2.45 -8.22 3.40
C MET A 374 -3.56 -8.37 2.35
N GLY A 375 -3.26 -9.07 1.26
CA GLY A 375 -4.22 -9.28 0.18
C GLY A 375 -4.52 -8.01 -0.63
N ASP A 376 -5.29 -8.17 -1.70
CA ASP A 376 -5.54 -7.10 -2.67
C ASP A 376 -6.77 -6.22 -2.35
N HIS A 377 -7.49 -6.53 -1.27
CA HIS A 377 -8.66 -5.76 -0.85
C HIS A 377 -8.23 -4.39 -0.29
N PRO A 378 -8.90 -3.29 -0.66
CA PRO A 378 -8.55 -1.95 -0.16
C PRO A 378 -8.96 -1.72 1.30
N ASP A 379 -9.98 -2.44 1.77
CA ASP A 379 -10.39 -2.42 3.17
C ASP A 379 -9.73 -3.61 3.87
N PHE A 380 -8.85 -3.31 4.82
CA PHE A 380 -8.11 -4.32 5.58
C PHE A 380 -8.95 -4.90 6.71
N GLU A 381 -8.74 -6.18 6.99
CA GLU A 381 -9.39 -6.83 8.14
C GLU A 381 -8.83 -6.23 9.44
N ARG A 382 -9.73 -5.88 10.35
CA ARG A 382 -9.34 -5.29 11.62
C ARG A 382 -8.89 -6.38 12.59
N ARG A 383 -7.71 -6.18 13.19
CA ARG A 383 -7.12 -7.02 14.21
C ARG A 383 -6.95 -6.25 15.53
N THR A 384 -7.10 -6.96 16.64
CA THR A 384 -6.83 -6.42 17.98
C THR A 384 -5.96 -7.39 18.76
N PHE A 385 -4.94 -6.86 19.43
CA PHE A 385 -4.03 -7.64 20.27
C PHE A 385 -3.42 -6.76 21.38
N THR A 386 -2.87 -7.40 22.41
CA THR A 386 -2.16 -6.73 23.50
C THR A 386 -0.65 -6.82 23.29
N TRP A 387 0.08 -5.75 23.60
CA TRP A 387 1.54 -5.73 23.48
C TRP A 387 2.25 -5.11 24.68
N ALA A 388 3.49 -5.54 24.94
CA ALA A 388 4.27 -5.05 26.09
C ALA A 388 4.90 -3.66 25.83
N ARG A 389 5.06 -3.27 24.56
CA ARG A 389 5.73 -2.02 24.17
C ARG A 389 4.76 -1.11 23.40
N PRO A 390 4.93 0.21 23.46
CA PRO A 390 4.12 1.11 22.65
C PRO A 390 4.43 0.92 21.16
N VAL A 391 3.40 1.03 20.33
CA VAL A 391 3.52 1.18 18.88
C VAL A 391 2.98 2.55 18.47
N GLY A 392 3.51 3.14 17.41
CA GLY A 392 2.97 4.39 16.87
C GLY A 392 1.62 4.14 16.20
N ASN A 393 0.80 5.19 16.11
CA ASN A 393 -0.45 5.15 15.35
C ASN A 393 -0.17 5.53 13.88
N GLU A 394 -1.00 5.02 12.96
CA GLU A 394 -0.92 5.29 11.53
C GLU A 394 0.42 4.88 10.91
N LEU A 395 1.07 3.87 11.47
CA LEU A 395 2.34 3.32 11.01
C LEU A 395 2.21 1.87 10.57
N PHE A 396 3.05 1.48 9.61
CA PHE A 396 3.18 0.10 9.19
C PHE A 396 4.13 -0.67 10.11
N TYR A 397 3.74 -1.89 10.47
CA TYR A 397 4.52 -2.85 11.24
C TYR A 397 4.52 -4.21 10.54
N LEU A 398 5.55 -5.01 10.79
CA LEU A 398 5.57 -6.45 10.56
C LEU A 398 5.19 -7.14 11.86
N LEU A 399 4.32 -8.14 11.81
CA LEU A 399 4.13 -9.02 12.96
C LEU A 399 5.15 -10.17 12.89
N GLY A 400 6.30 -9.98 13.53
CA GLY A 400 7.32 -11.02 13.69
C GLY A 400 7.01 -11.97 14.85
N PRO A 401 7.81 -13.04 15.01
CA PRO A 401 7.66 -13.98 16.12
C PRO A 401 7.85 -13.31 17.50
N GLU A 402 8.73 -12.30 17.57
CA GLU A 402 9.00 -11.49 18.77
C GLU A 402 8.05 -10.28 18.90
N GLY A 403 7.01 -10.22 18.07
CA GLY A 403 6.02 -9.14 18.03
C GLY A 403 6.24 -8.10 16.94
N PRO A 404 5.55 -6.93 17.05
CA PRO A 404 5.56 -5.89 16.03
C PRO A 404 6.93 -5.25 15.80
N VAL A 405 7.40 -5.23 14.55
CA VAL A 405 8.62 -4.54 14.10
C VAL A 405 8.23 -3.42 13.15
N SER A 406 8.66 -2.19 13.42
CA SER A 406 8.32 -1.02 12.60
C SER A 406 8.84 -1.16 11.16
N LEU A 407 8.00 -0.88 10.17
CA LEU A 407 8.42 -0.73 8.77
C LEU A 407 8.96 0.67 8.46
N SER A 408 8.80 1.63 9.39
CA SER A 408 9.47 2.94 9.29
C SER A 408 10.98 2.75 9.51
N PRO A 409 11.86 3.44 8.76
CA PRO A 409 11.55 4.52 7.81
C PRO A 409 11.33 4.07 6.36
N PHE A 410 11.23 2.77 6.10
CA PHE A 410 11.21 2.21 4.74
C PHE A 410 9.84 2.28 4.07
N VAL A 411 8.75 2.18 4.84
CA VAL A 411 7.37 2.22 4.34
C VAL A 411 6.55 3.20 5.16
N ALA A 412 5.68 3.96 4.49
CA ALA A 412 4.77 4.90 5.13
C ALA A 412 3.42 4.94 4.41
N ASN A 413 2.36 5.31 5.13
CA ASN A 413 1.06 5.64 4.54
C ASN A 413 1.01 7.15 4.32
N LEU A 414 0.96 7.60 3.06
CA LEU A 414 1.07 9.03 2.74
C LEU A 414 -0.05 9.47 1.79
N PHE A 415 -0.54 10.69 2.00
CA PHE A 415 -1.54 11.29 1.11
C PHE A 415 -0.91 11.67 -0.23
N CYS A 416 -1.38 11.05 -1.32
CA CYS A 416 -0.97 11.42 -2.66
C CYS A 416 -1.86 12.53 -3.21
N SER A 417 -1.31 13.72 -3.46
CA SER A 417 -2.05 14.86 -4.01
C SER A 417 -2.55 14.63 -5.44
N GLN A 418 -1.88 13.77 -6.21
CA GLN A 418 -2.27 13.41 -7.57
C GLN A 418 -3.45 12.43 -7.58
N CYS A 419 -3.45 11.45 -6.67
CA CYS A 419 -4.52 10.45 -6.55
C CYS A 419 -5.67 10.89 -5.65
N GLN A 420 -5.46 11.89 -4.80
CA GLN A 420 -6.40 12.40 -3.79
C GLN A 420 -6.83 11.33 -2.77
N GLN A 421 -5.92 10.45 -2.40
CA GLN A 421 -6.14 9.36 -1.44
C GLN A 421 -4.83 9.02 -0.70
N MET A 422 -4.96 8.31 0.41
CA MET A 422 -3.82 7.68 1.08
C MET A 422 -3.28 6.55 0.22
N GLU A 423 -1.96 6.42 0.14
CA GLU A 423 -1.28 5.35 -0.58
C GLU A 423 -0.19 4.75 0.30
N VAL A 424 -0.02 3.43 0.19
CA VAL A 424 1.14 2.73 0.73
C VAL A 424 2.35 3.11 -0.12
N CYS A 425 3.38 3.64 0.53
CA CYS A 425 4.55 4.18 -0.14
C CYS A 425 5.84 3.60 0.44
N TYR A 426 6.88 3.49 -0.38
CA TYR A 426 8.23 3.13 0.05
C TYR A 426 9.17 4.32 -0.06
N ALA A 427 10.17 4.39 0.81
CA ALA A 427 11.23 5.39 0.76
C ALA A 427 11.97 5.26 -0.58
N TYR A 428 12.15 6.37 -1.28
CA TYR A 428 12.83 6.39 -2.58
C TYR A 428 14.19 7.09 -2.49
N LYS A 429 14.23 8.31 -1.96
CA LYS A 429 15.48 9.07 -1.79
C LYS A 429 15.32 10.14 -0.73
N VAL A 430 16.43 10.68 -0.26
CA VAL A 430 16.46 11.88 0.57
C VAL A 430 17.05 13.01 -0.24
N HIS A 431 16.35 14.15 -0.28
CA HIS A 431 16.83 15.33 -0.97
C HIS A 431 18.03 15.93 -0.23
N LYS A 432 19.18 16.05 -0.90
CA LYS A 432 20.46 16.42 -0.28
C LYS A 432 20.44 17.77 0.43
N SER A 433 19.78 18.78 -0.15
CA SER A 433 19.82 20.15 0.40
C SER A 433 18.79 20.40 1.50
N SER A 434 17.63 19.74 1.44
CA SER A 434 16.55 19.97 2.40
C SER A 434 16.44 18.88 3.45
N GLY A 435 17.17 17.77 3.28
CA GLY A 435 17.05 16.60 4.14
C GLY A 435 15.72 15.86 4.00
N THR A 436 14.82 16.31 3.14
CA THR A 436 13.46 15.79 3.04
C THR A 436 13.43 14.43 2.38
N ALA A 437 12.71 13.46 2.96
CA ALA A 437 12.48 12.18 2.30
C ALA A 437 11.45 12.32 1.17
N ILE A 438 11.71 11.62 0.08
CA ILE A 438 10.80 11.43 -1.04
C ILE A 438 10.45 9.95 -1.07
N PHE A 439 9.17 9.67 -1.07
CA PHE A 439 8.57 8.36 -1.14
C PHE A 439 7.94 8.14 -2.50
N LYS A 440 7.82 6.89 -2.93
CA LYS A 440 7.04 6.49 -4.11
C LYS A 440 5.86 5.63 -3.70
N SER A 441 4.68 5.93 -4.22
CA SER A 441 3.51 5.07 -4.01
C SER A 441 3.72 3.73 -4.72
N PHE A 442 3.46 2.60 -4.05
CA PHE A 442 3.54 1.28 -4.68
C PHE A 442 2.58 1.15 -5.87
N GLY A 443 1.34 1.64 -5.73
CA GLY A 443 0.30 1.43 -6.74
C GLY A 443 0.43 2.28 -8.02
N ARG A 444 1.05 3.46 -7.93
CA ARG A 444 1.08 4.45 -9.04
C ARG A 444 2.47 5.00 -9.37
N GLY A 445 3.48 4.70 -8.56
CA GLY A 445 4.83 5.24 -8.71
C GLY A 445 4.97 6.76 -8.49
N HIS A 446 3.93 7.45 -8.01
CA HIS A 446 3.98 8.90 -7.77
C HIS A 446 4.93 9.24 -6.62
N GLU A 447 5.72 10.29 -6.81
CA GLU A 447 6.60 10.82 -5.78
C GLU A 447 5.81 11.68 -4.78
N ILE A 448 6.01 11.42 -3.49
CA ILE A 448 5.34 12.07 -2.37
C ILE A 448 6.40 12.52 -1.36
N VAL A 449 6.30 13.77 -0.92
CA VAL A 449 7.26 14.39 -0.02
C VAL A 449 6.88 14.08 1.44
N ALA A 450 7.84 13.59 2.23
CA ALA A 450 7.67 13.29 3.65
C ALA A 450 8.78 14.00 4.47
N PRO A 451 8.55 15.25 4.92
CA PRO A 451 9.55 16.05 5.62
C PRO A 451 10.11 15.39 6.89
N THR A 452 9.26 14.71 7.65
CA THR A 452 9.60 14.19 8.99
C THR A 452 10.40 12.89 8.99
N ILE A 453 10.36 12.10 7.91
CA ILE A 453 11.01 10.77 7.86
C ILE A 453 12.46 10.86 7.37
N GLY A 454 12.87 12.03 6.84
CA GLY A 454 14.21 12.23 6.32
C GLY A 454 15.31 12.06 7.37
N ASP A 455 15.02 12.40 8.63
CA ASP A 455 15.95 12.25 9.75
C ASP A 455 16.10 10.78 10.15
N ASP A 456 15.00 10.01 10.16
CA ASP A 456 15.02 8.57 10.45
C ASP A 456 15.87 7.80 9.42
N ILE A 457 15.77 8.14 8.13
CA ILE A 457 16.63 7.56 7.09
C ILE A 457 18.10 7.92 7.31
N ARG A 458 18.38 9.15 7.77
CA ARG A 458 19.75 9.60 8.08
C ARG A 458 20.30 8.97 9.37
N ALA A 459 19.42 8.57 10.29
CA ALA A 459 19.75 7.87 11.53
C ALA A 459 20.06 6.38 11.35
N LEU A 460 19.75 5.79 10.18
CA LEU A 460 20.26 4.47 9.81
C LEU A 460 21.78 4.39 10.01
N PRO A 461 22.35 3.21 10.32
CA PRO A 461 23.78 3.06 10.55
C PRO A 461 24.64 3.67 9.44
N ASP A 462 25.68 4.41 9.81
CA ASP A 462 26.73 4.86 8.88
C ASP A 462 27.85 3.83 8.77
N GLN A 463 28.55 3.83 7.63
CA GLN A 463 29.91 3.29 7.64
C GLN A 463 30.76 4.41 8.21
N GLY A 464 31.25 4.22 9.44
CA GLY A 464 32.24 5.12 10.03
C GLY A 464 33.41 5.35 9.08
#